data_AF-A0A418Y7L6-F1
#
_entry.id   AF-A0A418Y7L6-F1
#
_cell.length_a   1.000
_cell.length_b   1.000
_cell.length_c   1.000
_cell.angle_alpha   90.00
_cell.angle_beta   90.00
_cell.angle_gamma   90.00
#
_symmetry.space_group_name_H-M   'P 1'
#
loop_
_entity.id
_entity.type
_entity.pdbx_description
1 polymer ?
#
loop_
_entity_poly.entity_id
_entity_poly.type
_entity_poly.pdbx_seq_one_letter_code
_entity_poly.pdbx_strand_id
1 'polypeptide(L)' 'MNLNVQGLQAYCYTGGKAFDPAKPTTVFIHGAQNDHSVWALQSRYFAHHGFNV' A
#
# COMPACT_ATOMS: atom_id res chain seq x y z
N MET A 1 -1.25 -8.34 3.55
CA MET A 1 -2.62 -8.73 3.97
C MET A 1 -3.43 -9.15 2.75
N ASN A 2 -4.37 -10.09 2.90
CA ASN A 2 -5.31 -10.44 1.82
C ASN A 2 -6.60 -9.66 2.03
N LEU A 3 -7.04 -8.93 1.00
CA LEU A 3 -8.31 -8.22 0.95
C LEU A 3 -9.24 -8.91 -0.05
N ASN A 4 -10.51 -9.01 0.30
CA ASN A 4 -11.54 -9.30 -0.68
C ASN A 4 -11.93 -8.00 -1.37
N VAL A 5 -11.68 -7.93 -2.68
CA VAL A 5 -12.05 -6.81 -3.54
C VAL A 5 -12.98 -7.36 -4.61
N GLN A 6 -14.28 -7.06 -4.49
CA GLN A 6 -15.31 -7.50 -5.44
C GLN A 6 -15.34 -9.03 -5.66
N GLY A 7 -15.14 -9.81 -4.59
CA GLY A 7 -15.12 -11.28 -4.66
C GLY A 7 -13.77 -11.88 -5.09
N LEU A 8 -12.77 -11.04 -5.40
CA LEU A 8 -11.41 -11.49 -5.75
C LEU A 8 -10.45 -11.20 -4.59
N GLN A 9 -9.54 -12.15 -4.33
CA GLN A 9 -8.51 -11.94 -3.33
C GLN A 9 -7.38 -11.10 -3.91
N ALA A 10 -7.16 -9.93 -3.33
CA ALA A 10 -6.05 -9.03 -3.62
C ALA A 10 -5.06 -9.06 -2.46
N TYR A 11 -3.79 -9.25 -2.78
CA TYR A 11 -2.74 -9.16 -1.78
C TYR A 11 -2.20 -7.72 -1.71
N CYS A 12 -2.15 -7.15 -0.50
CA CYS A 12 -1.71 -5.78 -0.25
C CYS A 12 -0.60 -5.73 0.81
N TYR A 13 0.49 -5.02 0.51
CA TYR A 13 1.47 -4.61 1.52
C TYR A 13 1.04 -3.31 2.20
N THR A 14 1.57 -3.07 3.39
CA THR A 14 1.41 -1.79 4.12
C THR A 14 2.79 -1.20 4.42
N GLY A 15 2.84 0.10 4.72
CA GLY A 15 4.03 0.84 5.13
C GLY A 15 4.56 0.47 6.53
N GLY A 16 4.16 -0.67 7.09
CA GLY A 16 4.62 -1.15 8.40
C GLY A 16 4.07 -0.37 9.61
N LYS A 17 3.06 0.47 9.41
CA LYS A 17 2.38 1.23 10.47
C LYS A 17 0.90 0.82 10.53
N ALA A 18 0.30 0.96 11.72
CA ALA A 18 -1.14 0.80 11.85
C ALA A 18 -1.87 1.89 11.05
N PHE A 19 -3.01 1.51 10.47
CA PHE A 19 -3.88 2.45 9.75
C PHE A 19 -4.45 3.50 10.71
N ASP A 20 -4.41 4.77 10.28
CA ASP A 20 -4.96 5.90 11.01
C ASP A 20 -6.03 6.61 10.16
N PRO A 21 -7.31 6.57 10.54
CA PRO A 21 -8.38 7.18 9.76
C PRO A 21 -8.29 8.71 9.64
N ALA A 22 -7.46 9.37 10.47
CA ALA A 22 -7.23 10.81 10.38
C ALA A 22 -6.18 11.20 9.31
N LYS A 23 -5.44 10.22 8.75
CA LYS A 23 -4.39 10.47 7.74
C LYS A 23 -4.89 10.23 6.30
N PRO A 24 -4.37 10.98 5.31
CA PRO A 24 -4.58 10.64 3.92
C PRO A 24 -4.00 9.26 3.59
N THR A 25 -4.60 8.56 2.64
CA THR A 25 -4.18 7.20 2.23
C THR A 25 -3.72 7.21 0.78
N THR A 26 -2.55 6.64 0.51
CA THR A 26 -1.99 6.49 -0.83
C THR A 26 -1.89 5.01 -1.17
N VAL A 27 -2.45 4.62 -2.32
CA VAL A 27 -2.40 3.24 -2.82
C VAL A 27 -1.54 3.18 -4.07
N PHE A 28 -0.59 2.25 -4.09
CA PHE A 28 0.26 2.00 -5.26
C PHE A 28 -0.19 0.71 -5.97
N ILE A 29 -0.32 0.78 -7.29
CA ILE A 29 -0.65 -0.35 -8.14
C ILE A 29 0.51 -0.54 -9.12
N HIS A 30 1.11 -1.72 -9.13
CA HIS A 30 2.18 -2.04 -10.07
C HIS A 30 1.62 -2.50 -11.43
N GLY A 31 2.46 -2.47 -12.47
CA GLY A 31 2.13 -3.05 -13.78
C GLY A 31 2.34 -4.56 -13.84
N ALA A 32 2.08 -5.16 -15.00
CA ALA A 32 2.33 -6.59 -15.22
C ALA A 32 3.79 -6.98 -14.94
N GLN A 33 4.00 -8.23 -14.52
CA GLN A 33 5.32 -8.84 -14.19
C GLN A 33 6.10 -8.18 -13.03
N ASN A 34 5.47 -7.29 -12.28
CA ASN A 34 6.06 -6.69 -11.09
C ASN A 34 5.35 -7.18 -9.83
N ASP A 35 5.94 -6.89 -8.67
CA ASP A 35 5.29 -6.96 -7.37
C ASP A 35 5.43 -5.62 -6.64
N HIS A 36 5.03 -5.57 -5.36
CA HIS A 36 5.13 -4.39 -4.52
C HIS A 36 6.54 -3.78 -4.39
N SER A 37 7.61 -4.54 -4.65
CA SER A 37 8.99 -4.10 -4.42
C SER A 37 9.39 -2.92 -5.31
N VAL A 38 8.74 -2.76 -6.47
CA VAL A 38 8.97 -1.61 -7.38
C VAL A 38 8.59 -0.27 -6.75
N TRP A 39 7.81 -0.30 -5.67
CA TRP A 39 7.39 0.88 -4.91
C TRP A 39 8.12 1.03 -3.57
N ALA A 40 9.20 0.28 -3.32
CA ALA A 40 9.85 0.26 -2.00
C ALA A 40 10.31 1.65 -1.51
N LEU A 41 10.79 2.53 -2.40
CA LEU A 41 11.25 3.87 -2.00
C LEU A 41 10.08 4.86 -1.87
N GLN A 42 9.12 4.79 -2.78
CA GLN A 42 7.95 5.65 -2.81
C GLN A 42 7.06 5.38 -1.59
N SER A 43 6.79 4.10 -1.29
CA SER A 43 6.04 3.70 -0.10
C SER A 43 6.70 4.19 1.19
N ARG A 44 8.03 4.06 1.32
CA ARG A 44 8.78 4.63 2.45
C ARG A 44 8.60 6.14 2.54
N TYR A 45 8.75 6.87 1.44
CA TYR A 45 8.59 8.31 1.43
C TYR A 45 7.23 8.72 2.01
N PHE A 46 6.12 8.20 1.48
CA PHE A 46 4.78 8.57 1.94
C PHE A 46 4.51 8.12 3.39
N ALA A 47 4.95 6.91 3.78
CA ALA A 47 4.80 6.43 5.16
C ALA A 47 5.56 7.30 6.18
N HIS A 48 6.65 7.95 5.77
CA HIS A 48 7.39 8.90 6.60
C HIS A 48 6.88 10.35 6.51
N HIS A 49 6.02 10.67 5.53
CA HIS A 49 5.46 12.01 5.31
C HIS A 49 3.96 12.10 5.61
N GLY A 50 3.47 11.30 6.58
CA GLY A 50 2.13 11.48 7.14
C GLY A 50 0.99 10.80 6.38
N PHE A 51 1.29 9.84 5.50
CA PHE A 51 0.27 9.06 4.80
C PHE A 51 0.15 7.65 5.38
N ASN A 52 -1.05 7.08 5.30
CA ASN A 52 -1.23 5.64 5.29
C ASN A 52 -0.76 5.11 3.93
N VAL A 53 0.00 4.01 3.97
CA VAL A 53 0.45 3.23 2.80
C VAL A 53 0.21 1.77 3.09
#